data_AF-A0A147BFM0-F1
#
_entry.id   AF-A0A147BFM0-F1
#
_cell.length_a   1.000
_cell.length_b   1.000
_cell.length_c   1.000
_cell.angle_alpha   90.00
_cell.angle_beta   90.00
_cell.angle_gamma   90.00
#
_symmetry.space_group_name_H-M   'P 1'
#
loop_
_entity.id
_entity.type
_entity.pdbx_description
1 polymer ?
#
loop_
_entity_poly.entity_id
_entity_poly.type
_entity_poly.pdbx_seq_one_letter_code
_entity_poly.pdbx_strand_id
1 'polypeptide(L)'
;QLTKEVISEVEKCGLCVIRIVTDNHKINVTMMRHLGNGSLKPVVTHPCDPERSLFVSFDQCHIIKNVRSLLLEGEMTDGSQPITGQFVKQLYDLQKNEVVKPVRFLTQKHVEPTNFEKMHVGRAVQLFSDDVISALSFLKEYPSHHPQADKFRNAGATILFMKMMQKWFAIHNVANRAAHVHMRQPDQMHFFCATDERLQWLEKEFPDYLKALDNCCKRSGKKFLGAETYEALLLTSKSTVLCVKIPSREWFLLF
;
A
#
# COMPACT_ATOMS: atom_id res chain seq x y z
N GLN A 1 -23.75 12.65 10.32
CA GLN A 1 -25.10 12.75 9.73
C GLN A 1 -25.08 12.37 8.24
N LEU A 2 -24.47 13.21 7.38
CA LEU A 2 -24.56 13.08 5.92
C LEU A 2 -24.21 11.71 5.33
N THR A 3 -23.09 11.09 5.74
CA THR A 3 -22.69 9.77 5.18
C THR A 3 -23.75 8.68 5.41
N LYS A 4 -24.41 8.67 6.57
CA LYS A 4 -25.48 7.70 6.87
C LYS A 4 -26.73 7.96 6.02
N GLU A 5 -27.06 9.23 5.78
CA GLU A 5 -28.17 9.61 4.90
C GLU A 5 -27.91 9.18 3.46
N VAL A 6 -26.70 9.42 2.94
CA VAL A 6 -26.32 8.98 1.59
C VAL A 6 -26.41 7.45 1.46
N ILE A 7 -25.93 6.68 2.45
CA ILE A 7 -26.07 5.22 2.44
C ILE A 7 -27.55 4.82 2.38
N SER A 8 -28.39 5.46 3.20
CA SER A 8 -29.83 5.19 3.24
C SER A 8 -30.53 5.47 1.90
N GLU A 9 -30.22 6.59 1.25
CA GLU A 9 -30.80 6.92 -0.05
C GLU A 9 -30.35 5.95 -1.15
N VAL A 10 -29.07 5.54 -1.15
CA VAL A 10 -28.55 4.52 -2.08
C VAL A 10 -29.27 3.19 -1.88
N GLU A 11 -29.50 2.79 -0.64
CA GLU A 11 -30.23 1.55 -0.30
C GLU A 11 -31.71 1.59 -0.69
N LYS A 12 -32.37 2.74 -0.55
CA LYS A 12 -33.75 2.93 -1.03
C LYS A 12 -33.88 2.75 -2.55
N CYS A 13 -32.80 2.99 -3.31
CA CYS A 13 -32.75 2.70 -4.74
C CYS A 13 -32.56 1.20 -5.04
N GLY A 14 -32.48 0.33 -4.04
CA GLY A 14 -32.28 -1.11 -4.21
C GLY A 14 -30.82 -1.54 -4.35
N LEU A 15 -29.85 -0.66 -4.07
CA LEU A 15 -28.42 -0.99 -4.08
C LEU A 15 -27.95 -1.37 -2.68
N CYS A 16 -27.01 -2.31 -2.57
CA CYS A 16 -26.42 -2.70 -1.29
C CYS A 16 -25.06 -2.04 -1.10
N VAL A 17 -24.92 -1.25 -0.02
CA VAL A 17 -23.65 -0.60 0.31
C VAL A 17 -22.79 -1.51 1.18
N ILE A 18 -21.81 -2.18 0.57
CA ILE A 18 -20.95 -3.14 1.26
C ILE A 18 -19.75 -2.43 1.93
N ARG A 19 -19.16 -1.42 1.29
CA ARG A 19 -17.90 -0.80 1.74
C ARG A 19 -17.88 0.71 1.50
N ILE A 20 -17.24 1.42 2.43
CA ILE A 20 -16.84 2.82 2.28
C ILE A 20 -15.31 2.91 2.16
N VAL A 21 -14.86 3.67 1.17
CA VAL A 21 -13.45 4.00 0.97
C VAL A 21 -13.29 5.52 1.01
N THR A 22 -12.34 6.03 1.78
CA THR A 22 -12.00 7.47 1.81
C THR A 22 -10.50 7.69 1.76
N ASP A 23 -10.07 8.92 1.50
CA ASP A 23 -8.69 9.29 1.82
C ASP A 23 -8.42 9.21 3.34
N ASN A 24 -7.14 9.27 3.73
CA ASN A 24 -6.71 9.28 5.13
C ASN A 24 -6.64 10.70 5.72
N HIS A 25 -7.61 11.55 5.41
CA HIS A 25 -7.70 12.89 6.00
C HIS A 25 -8.41 12.85 7.37
N LYS A 26 -8.02 13.73 8.30
CA LYS A 26 -8.51 13.75 9.68
C LYS A 26 -10.03 13.76 9.81
N ILE A 27 -10.73 14.48 8.93
CA ILE A 27 -12.19 14.56 8.91
C ILE A 27 -12.80 13.18 8.60
N ASN A 28 -12.22 12.47 7.63
CA ASN A 28 -12.68 11.14 7.23
C ASN A 28 -12.39 10.10 8.29
N VAL A 29 -11.23 10.16 8.95
CA VAL A 29 -10.93 9.32 10.12
C VAL A 29 -11.96 9.53 11.23
N THR A 30 -12.33 10.77 11.53
CA THR A 30 -13.36 11.09 12.53
C THR A 30 -14.73 10.55 12.10
N MET A 31 -15.10 10.70 10.84
CA MET A 31 -16.33 10.12 10.30
C MET A 31 -16.36 8.59 10.44
N MET A 32 -15.28 7.90 10.08
CA MET A 32 -15.16 6.44 10.24
C MET A 32 -15.25 6.01 11.72
N ARG A 33 -14.66 6.77 12.64
CA ARG A 33 -14.81 6.54 14.09
C ARG A 33 -16.26 6.70 14.53
N HIS A 34 -16.97 7.71 14.04
CA HIS A 34 -18.40 7.89 14.34
C HIS A 34 -19.26 6.74 13.81
N LEU A 35 -18.91 6.15 12.67
CA LEU A 35 -19.55 4.94 12.17
C LEU A 35 -19.27 3.73 13.09
N GLY A 36 -18.08 3.66 13.67
CA GLY A 36 -17.65 2.59 14.60
C GLY A 36 -17.87 2.90 16.08
N ASN A 37 -18.88 3.70 16.44
CA ASN A 37 -19.22 4.08 17.82
C ASN A 37 -18.03 4.64 18.62
N GLY A 38 -17.28 5.57 18.00
CA GLY A 38 -16.11 6.23 18.59
C GLY A 38 -14.78 5.51 18.34
N SER A 39 -14.81 4.30 17.78
CA SER A 39 -13.61 3.50 17.50
C SER A 39 -13.39 3.33 16.00
N LEU A 40 -12.12 3.41 15.57
CA LEU A 40 -11.76 3.16 14.19
C LEU A 40 -11.62 1.65 14.00
N LYS A 41 -12.55 1.05 13.24
CA LYS A 41 -12.63 -0.40 13.02
C LYS A 41 -12.76 -0.70 11.53
N PRO A 42 -12.20 -1.82 11.04
CA PRO A 42 -12.31 -2.21 9.63
C PRO A 42 -13.74 -2.64 9.25
N VAL A 43 -14.56 -3.00 10.24
CA VAL A 43 -15.96 -3.42 10.09
C VAL A 43 -16.79 -2.74 11.17
N VAL A 44 -17.95 -2.22 10.76
CA VAL A 44 -18.95 -1.63 11.63
C VAL A 44 -20.32 -2.19 11.28
N THR A 45 -21.30 -2.04 12.17
CA THR A 45 -22.69 -2.41 11.90
C THR A 45 -23.26 -1.51 10.80
N HIS A 46 -23.94 -2.09 9.81
CA HIS A 46 -24.53 -1.33 8.72
C HIS A 46 -25.65 -0.41 9.23
N PRO A 47 -25.68 0.89 8.86
CA PRO A 47 -26.59 1.86 9.45
C PRO A 47 -28.06 1.64 9.07
N CYS A 48 -28.33 0.93 7.97
CA CYS A 48 -29.69 0.62 7.51
C CYS A 48 -30.15 -0.78 7.90
N ASP A 49 -29.23 -1.66 8.32
CA ASP A 49 -29.53 -3.06 8.63
C ASP A 49 -28.55 -3.61 9.69
N PRO A 50 -28.99 -3.81 10.94
CA PRO A 50 -28.13 -4.30 12.00
C PRO A 50 -27.49 -5.67 11.76
N GLU A 51 -28.07 -6.50 10.88
CA GLU A 51 -27.57 -7.84 10.57
C GLU A 51 -26.45 -7.81 9.50
N ARG A 52 -26.26 -6.67 8.82
CA ARG A 52 -25.23 -6.52 7.80
C ARG A 52 -23.99 -5.80 8.34
N SER A 53 -22.86 -6.19 7.78
CA SER A 53 -21.56 -5.56 8.03
C SER A 53 -21.28 -4.49 6.99
N LEU A 54 -20.82 -3.33 7.43
CA LEU A 54 -20.29 -2.28 6.59
C LEU A 54 -18.76 -2.24 6.75
N PHE A 55 -18.05 -2.49 5.65
CA PHE A 55 -16.58 -2.46 5.63
C PHE A 55 -16.09 -1.04 5.44
N VAL A 56 -14.99 -0.70 6.11
CA VAL A 56 -14.41 0.64 6.06
C VAL A 56 -12.92 0.52 5.75
N SER A 57 -12.42 1.28 4.79
CA SER A 57 -11.01 1.27 4.40
C SER A 57 -10.54 2.63 3.89
N PHE A 58 -9.23 2.81 3.80
CA PHE A 58 -8.65 3.99 3.17
C PHE A 58 -8.25 3.71 1.72
N ASP A 59 -8.21 4.77 0.91
CA ASP A 59 -7.76 4.70 -0.48
C ASP A 59 -6.27 4.33 -0.54
N GLN A 60 -6.00 3.19 -1.17
CA GLN A 60 -4.66 2.66 -1.40
C GLN A 60 -3.76 3.61 -2.18
N CYS A 61 -4.31 4.42 -3.09
CA CYS A 61 -3.59 5.43 -3.85
C CYS A 61 -3.06 6.53 -2.94
N HIS A 62 -3.84 6.94 -1.94
CA HIS A 62 -3.39 7.91 -0.95
C HIS A 62 -2.35 7.32 -0.01
N ILE A 63 -2.54 6.07 0.44
CA ILE A 63 -1.58 5.38 1.30
C ILE A 63 -0.22 5.25 0.59
N ILE A 64 -0.16 4.75 -0.64
CA ILE A 64 1.13 4.55 -1.34
C ILE A 64 1.85 5.87 -1.62
N LYS A 65 1.12 6.97 -1.88
CA LYS A 65 1.70 8.31 -2.00
C LYS A 65 2.36 8.76 -0.71
N ASN A 66 1.73 8.50 0.45
CA ASN A 66 2.29 8.83 1.76
C ASN A 66 3.51 7.96 2.08
N VAL A 67 3.43 6.65 1.83
CA VAL A 67 4.56 5.72 2.00
C VAL A 67 5.75 6.13 1.12
N ARG A 68 5.52 6.50 -0.14
CA ARG A 68 6.56 7.03 -1.03
C ARG A 68 7.23 8.27 -0.43
N SER A 69 6.45 9.25 0.02
CA SER A 69 7.01 10.47 0.63
C SER A 69 7.85 10.15 1.87
N LEU A 70 7.34 9.29 2.76
CA LEU A 70 8.05 8.86 3.98
C LEU A 70 9.34 8.10 3.66
N LEU A 71 9.36 7.28 2.61
CA LEU A 71 10.58 6.60 2.15
C LEU A 71 11.63 7.58 1.63
N LEU A 72 11.22 8.60 0.87
CA LEU A 72 12.14 9.58 0.26
C LEU A 72 12.70 10.61 1.25
N GLU A 73 11.94 10.94 2.29
CA GLU A 73 12.27 11.94 3.31
C GLU A 73 12.89 11.32 4.58
N GLY A 74 12.58 10.06 4.86
CA GLY A 74 12.95 9.38 6.10
C GLY A 74 14.11 8.39 5.97
N GLU A 75 14.53 7.93 7.14
CA GLU A 75 15.49 6.84 7.32
C GLU A 75 14.92 5.83 8.31
N MET A 76 14.22 4.82 7.78
CA MET A 76 13.77 3.66 8.55
C MET A 76 14.90 2.62 8.62
N THR A 77 14.74 1.58 9.43
CA THR A 77 15.71 0.48 9.52
C THR A 77 15.02 -0.82 9.90
N ASP A 78 15.53 -1.94 9.40
CA ASP A 78 15.15 -3.29 9.88
C ASP A 78 15.97 -3.73 11.11
N GLY A 79 16.83 -2.84 11.63
CA GLY A 79 17.77 -3.10 12.71
C GLY A 79 19.19 -3.43 12.24
N SER A 80 19.34 -3.83 10.97
CA SER A 80 20.63 -4.17 10.36
C SER A 80 21.02 -3.23 9.21
N GLN A 81 20.05 -2.85 8.38
CA GLN A 81 20.26 -2.08 7.16
C GLN A 81 19.24 -0.94 7.05
N PRO A 82 19.60 0.16 6.37
CA PRO A 82 18.70 1.28 6.19
C PRO A 82 17.58 0.95 5.19
N ILE A 83 16.39 1.45 5.51
CA ILE A 83 15.24 1.52 4.61
C ILE A 83 15.07 3.00 4.23
N THR A 84 15.50 3.37 3.04
CA THR A 84 15.58 4.77 2.61
C THR A 84 15.47 4.93 1.10
N GLY A 85 14.89 6.05 0.65
CA GLY A 85 14.84 6.45 -0.75
C GLY A 85 16.19 6.87 -1.35
N GLN A 86 17.26 6.96 -0.55
CA GLN A 86 18.58 7.35 -1.05
C GLN A 86 19.12 6.39 -2.12
N PHE A 87 18.84 5.09 -2.03
CA PHE A 87 19.25 4.14 -3.07
C PHE A 87 18.56 4.43 -4.41
N VAL A 88 17.29 4.84 -4.40
CA VAL A 88 16.58 5.20 -5.64
C VAL A 88 17.08 6.53 -6.20
N LYS A 89 17.42 7.51 -5.33
CA LYS A 89 18.09 8.76 -5.74
C LYS A 89 19.43 8.48 -6.40
N GLN A 90 20.24 7.61 -5.81
CA GLN A 90 21.52 7.19 -6.37
C GLN A 90 21.32 6.48 -7.71
N LEU A 91 20.36 5.57 -7.83
CA LEU A 91 20.03 4.90 -9.10
C LEU A 91 19.66 5.93 -10.18
N TYR A 92 18.83 6.93 -9.84
CA TYR A 92 18.51 8.03 -10.76
C TYR A 92 19.78 8.78 -11.21
N ASP A 93 20.64 9.15 -10.26
CA ASP A 93 21.90 9.85 -10.56
C ASP A 93 22.85 9.04 -11.42
N LEU A 94 22.90 7.72 -11.25
CA LEU A 94 23.68 6.81 -12.08
C LEU A 94 23.22 6.84 -13.53
N GLN A 95 21.91 6.77 -13.78
CA GLN A 95 21.38 6.61 -15.13
C GLN A 95 21.00 7.92 -15.83
N LYS A 96 20.93 9.07 -15.13
CA LYS A 96 20.29 10.29 -15.67
C LYS A 96 20.92 10.79 -16.96
N ASN A 97 22.25 10.64 -17.10
CA ASN A 97 23.04 11.06 -18.26
C ASN A 97 23.37 9.92 -19.22
N GLU A 98 22.93 8.70 -18.92
CA GLU A 98 23.17 7.53 -19.76
C GLU A 98 22.21 7.51 -20.96
N VAL A 99 22.73 7.04 -22.10
CA VAL A 99 21.94 6.84 -23.32
C VAL A 99 20.94 5.70 -23.12
N VAL A 100 21.38 4.62 -22.47
CA VAL A 100 20.55 3.45 -22.17
C VAL A 100 20.31 3.41 -20.67
N LYS A 101 19.06 3.66 -20.27
CA LYS A 101 18.66 3.70 -18.86
C LYS A 101 18.02 2.37 -18.46
N PRO A 102 18.50 1.70 -17.38
CA PRO A 102 17.87 0.48 -16.88
C PRO A 102 16.42 0.71 -16.46
N VAL A 103 16.11 1.89 -15.90
CA VAL A 103 14.74 2.27 -15.52
C VAL A 103 14.32 3.53 -16.26
N ARG A 104 13.74 3.37 -17.46
CA ARG A 104 13.50 4.50 -18.40
C ARG A 104 12.57 5.59 -17.86
N PHE A 105 11.56 5.24 -17.07
CA PHE A 105 10.59 6.21 -16.55
C PHE A 105 11.10 6.94 -15.29
N LEU A 106 12.20 6.50 -14.67
CA LEU A 106 12.68 7.09 -13.42
C LEU A 106 13.34 8.45 -13.69
N THR A 107 12.65 9.50 -13.25
CA THR A 107 13.02 10.91 -13.42
C THR A 107 13.24 11.60 -12.06
N GLN A 108 13.79 12.82 -12.06
CA GLN A 108 13.87 13.66 -10.86
C GLN A 108 12.53 13.76 -10.10
N LYS A 109 11.43 13.91 -10.86
CA LYS A 109 10.06 13.98 -10.33
C LYS A 109 9.59 12.75 -9.52
N HIS A 110 10.33 11.64 -9.58
CA HIS A 110 10.07 10.45 -8.76
C HIS A 110 10.79 10.51 -7.42
N VAL A 111 12.03 11.02 -7.43
CA VAL A 111 12.96 10.96 -6.28
C VAL A 111 12.99 12.27 -5.47
N GLU A 112 12.64 13.39 -6.12
CA GLU A 112 12.56 14.74 -5.56
C GLU A 112 11.26 15.42 -6.02
N PRO A 113 10.07 14.88 -5.67
CA PRO A 113 8.80 15.42 -6.13
C PRO A 113 8.46 16.76 -5.44
N THR A 114 8.01 17.74 -6.23
CA THR A 114 7.34 18.94 -5.70
C THR A 114 5.97 18.61 -5.09
N ASN A 115 5.34 19.55 -4.39
CA ASN A 115 4.01 19.33 -3.78
C ASN A 115 2.95 18.87 -4.78
N PHE A 116 2.93 19.43 -6.00
CA PHE A 116 2.02 18.99 -7.05
C PHE A 116 2.33 17.55 -7.51
N GLU A 117 3.60 17.21 -7.58
CA GLU A 117 4.05 15.90 -8.06
C GLU A 117 3.87 14.81 -7.02
N LYS A 118 3.92 15.16 -5.73
CA LYS A 118 3.55 14.27 -4.63
C LYS A 118 2.12 13.73 -4.81
N MET A 119 1.22 14.47 -5.44
CA MET A 119 -0.16 14.04 -5.68
C MET A 119 -0.32 13.00 -6.79
N HIS A 120 0.69 12.82 -7.65
CA HIS A 120 0.62 11.92 -8.79
C HIS A 120 0.84 10.46 -8.38
N VAL A 121 -0.25 9.68 -8.30
CA VAL A 121 -0.20 8.27 -7.86
C VAL A 121 0.68 7.40 -8.76
N GLY A 122 0.65 7.62 -10.09
CA GLY A 122 1.45 6.83 -11.03
C GLY A 122 2.95 6.82 -10.72
N ARG A 123 3.52 7.97 -10.31
CA ARG A 123 4.94 8.08 -9.93
C ARG A 123 5.23 7.41 -8.60
N ALA A 124 4.27 7.42 -7.68
CA ALA A 124 4.40 6.69 -6.42
C ALA A 124 4.45 5.18 -6.68
N VAL A 125 3.52 4.65 -7.48
CA VAL A 125 3.50 3.23 -7.84
C VAL A 125 4.75 2.84 -8.64
N GLN A 126 5.16 3.65 -9.60
CA GLN A 126 6.37 3.42 -10.40
C GLN A 126 7.65 3.36 -9.56
N LEU A 127 7.74 4.12 -8.46
CA LEU A 127 8.88 4.03 -7.54
C LEU A 127 9.04 2.61 -6.97
N PHE A 128 7.93 1.91 -6.71
CA PHE A 128 7.89 0.55 -6.15
C PHE A 128 7.77 -0.54 -7.23
N SER A 129 8.04 -0.23 -8.49
CA SER A 129 7.91 -1.19 -9.59
C SER A 129 9.05 -2.22 -9.62
N ASP A 130 8.79 -3.34 -10.30
CA ASP A 130 9.78 -4.39 -10.55
C ASP A 130 11.04 -3.84 -11.22
N ASP A 131 10.92 -2.92 -12.18
CA ASP A 131 12.09 -2.33 -12.87
C ASP A 131 13.05 -1.63 -11.89
N VAL A 132 12.51 -0.84 -10.95
CA VAL A 132 13.33 -0.16 -9.93
C VAL A 132 13.93 -1.19 -8.97
N ILE A 133 13.11 -2.11 -8.48
CA ILE A 133 13.51 -3.15 -7.51
C ILE A 133 14.62 -4.02 -8.11
N SER A 134 14.47 -4.48 -9.36
CA SER A 134 15.44 -5.30 -10.08
C SER A 134 16.74 -4.54 -10.34
N ALA A 135 16.69 -3.26 -10.70
CA ALA A 135 17.91 -2.47 -10.88
C ALA A 135 18.70 -2.31 -9.56
N LEU A 136 18.01 -2.07 -8.44
CA LEU A 136 18.65 -2.01 -7.12
C LEU A 136 19.21 -3.37 -6.69
N SER A 137 18.45 -4.45 -6.89
CA SER A 137 18.90 -5.83 -6.64
C SER A 137 20.16 -6.16 -7.43
N PHE A 138 20.18 -5.84 -8.73
CA PHE A 138 21.33 -6.08 -9.58
C PHE A 138 22.59 -5.36 -9.08
N LEU A 139 22.50 -4.06 -8.77
CA LEU A 139 23.62 -3.29 -8.25
C LEU A 139 24.13 -3.81 -6.89
N LYS A 140 23.24 -4.37 -6.06
CA LYS A 140 23.63 -4.99 -4.79
C LYS A 140 24.30 -6.35 -4.97
N GLU A 141 23.77 -7.19 -5.85
CA GLU A 141 24.20 -8.60 -6.01
C GLU A 141 25.44 -8.75 -6.89
N TYR A 142 25.66 -7.82 -7.82
CA TYR A 142 26.73 -7.88 -8.81
C TYR A 142 27.66 -6.66 -8.72
N PRO A 143 28.36 -6.45 -7.59
CA PRO A 143 29.13 -5.23 -7.35
C PRO A 143 30.31 -5.02 -8.33
N SER A 144 30.81 -6.09 -8.95
CA SER A 144 31.85 -6.03 -9.98
C SER A 144 31.37 -5.46 -11.32
N HIS A 145 30.06 -5.42 -11.56
CA HIS A 145 29.49 -5.01 -12.86
C HIS A 145 29.28 -3.50 -12.99
N HIS A 146 29.46 -2.72 -11.92
CA HIS A 146 29.38 -1.27 -12.00
C HIS A 146 30.30 -0.59 -10.96
N PRO A 147 31.15 0.39 -11.33
CA PRO A 147 32.12 1.01 -10.41
C PRO A 147 31.50 1.64 -9.16
N GLN A 148 30.24 2.08 -9.25
CA GLN A 148 29.51 2.71 -8.15
C GLN A 148 28.52 1.76 -7.44
N ALA A 149 28.56 0.46 -7.74
CA ALA A 149 27.69 -0.55 -7.12
C ALA A 149 27.89 -0.67 -5.60
N ASP A 150 29.08 -0.34 -5.09
CA ASP A 150 29.37 -0.42 -3.64
C ASP A 150 28.44 0.49 -2.80
N LYS A 151 27.88 1.54 -3.41
CA LYS A 151 26.85 2.41 -2.79
C LYS A 151 25.57 1.64 -2.45
N PHE A 152 25.31 0.51 -3.10
CA PHE A 152 24.08 -0.28 -2.99
C PHE A 152 24.24 -1.54 -2.12
N ARG A 153 25.43 -1.81 -1.58
CA ARG A 153 25.72 -3.02 -0.78
C ARG A 153 24.74 -3.26 0.37
N ASN A 154 24.23 -2.17 0.96
CA ASN A 154 23.28 -2.16 2.09
C ASN A 154 21.83 -1.86 1.68
N ALA A 155 21.48 -2.02 0.41
CA ALA A 155 20.12 -1.74 -0.09
C ALA A 155 19.10 -2.86 0.22
N GLY A 156 19.52 -3.96 0.86
CA GLY A 156 18.69 -5.17 1.05
C GLY A 156 17.37 -4.90 1.76
N ALA A 157 17.42 -4.22 2.91
CA ALA A 157 16.21 -3.87 3.66
C ALA A 157 15.29 -2.93 2.86
N THR A 158 15.85 -1.97 2.12
CA THR A 158 15.07 -1.08 1.23
C THR A 158 14.38 -1.87 0.12
N ILE A 159 15.09 -2.79 -0.54
CA ILE A 159 14.54 -3.65 -1.60
C ILE A 159 13.38 -4.49 -1.06
N LEU A 160 13.55 -5.10 0.12
CA LEU A 160 12.48 -5.88 0.75
C LEU A 160 11.28 -5.00 1.08
N PHE A 161 11.48 -3.83 1.66
CA PHE A 161 10.41 -2.88 1.94
C PHE A 161 9.64 -2.49 0.68
N MET A 162 10.35 -2.22 -0.41
CA MET A 162 9.74 -1.88 -1.69
C MET A 162 8.89 -3.03 -2.24
N LYS A 163 9.39 -4.28 -2.18
CA LYS A 163 8.63 -5.49 -2.55
C LYS A 163 7.36 -5.67 -1.71
N MET A 164 7.45 -5.48 -0.40
CA MET A 164 6.30 -5.60 0.51
C MET A 164 5.23 -4.55 0.18
N MET A 165 5.64 -3.31 -0.12
CA MET A 165 4.71 -2.23 -0.50
C MET A 165 4.11 -2.40 -1.89
N GLN A 166 4.91 -2.89 -2.85
CA GLN A 166 4.44 -3.25 -4.19
C GLN A 166 3.36 -4.32 -4.13
N LYS A 167 3.62 -5.43 -3.42
CA LYS A 167 2.66 -6.51 -3.22
C LYS A 167 1.39 -6.00 -2.53
N TRP A 168 1.54 -5.23 -1.46
CA TRP A 168 0.40 -4.62 -0.77
C TRP A 168 -0.47 -3.78 -1.71
N PHE A 169 0.14 -2.92 -2.53
CA PHE A 169 -0.60 -2.09 -3.48
C PHE A 169 -1.26 -2.93 -4.58
N ALA A 170 -0.54 -3.92 -5.13
CA ALA A 170 -1.05 -4.81 -6.16
C ALA A 170 -2.31 -5.56 -5.71
N ILE A 171 -2.31 -6.11 -4.49
CA ILE A 171 -3.47 -6.83 -3.94
C ILE A 171 -4.71 -5.92 -3.81
N HIS A 172 -4.52 -4.63 -3.54
CA HIS A 172 -5.62 -3.66 -3.44
C HIS A 172 -6.00 -3.02 -4.79
N ASN A 173 -5.20 -3.23 -5.85
CA ASN A 173 -5.39 -2.61 -7.16
C ASN A 173 -5.83 -3.64 -8.22
N VAL A 174 -6.84 -4.46 -7.88
CA VAL A 174 -7.48 -5.40 -8.80
C VAL A 174 -8.48 -4.65 -9.67
N ALA A 175 -8.18 -4.52 -10.97
CA ALA A 175 -9.07 -3.81 -11.90
C ALA A 175 -10.12 -4.71 -12.55
N ASN A 176 -9.72 -5.93 -12.97
CA ASN A 176 -10.57 -6.88 -13.68
C ASN A 176 -9.98 -8.29 -13.62
N ARG A 177 -10.70 -9.26 -14.21
CA ARG A 177 -10.32 -10.69 -14.16
C ARG A 177 -9.13 -11.08 -15.04
N ALA A 178 -8.71 -10.24 -16.00
CA ALA A 178 -7.66 -10.57 -16.98
C ALA A 178 -6.38 -9.74 -16.85
N ALA A 179 -6.42 -8.57 -16.19
CA ALA A 179 -5.29 -7.65 -16.07
C ALA A 179 -4.04 -8.34 -15.49
N HIS A 180 -4.22 -9.15 -14.46
CA HIS A 180 -3.14 -9.92 -13.83
C HIS A 180 -2.42 -10.86 -14.80
N VAL A 181 -3.13 -11.42 -15.80
CA VAL A 181 -2.55 -12.29 -16.83
C VAL A 181 -1.71 -11.48 -17.81
N HIS A 182 -2.28 -10.40 -18.36
CA HIS A 182 -1.59 -9.55 -19.33
C HIS A 182 -0.37 -8.85 -18.75
N MET A 183 -0.47 -8.41 -17.50
CA MET A 183 0.61 -7.72 -16.78
C MET A 183 1.58 -8.69 -16.10
N ARG A 184 1.25 -9.99 -16.05
CA ARG A 184 1.99 -11.02 -15.30
C ARG A 184 2.16 -10.66 -13.81
N GLN A 185 1.11 -10.12 -13.22
CA GLN A 185 1.07 -9.64 -11.84
C GLN A 185 0.06 -10.47 -11.03
N PRO A 186 0.42 -11.68 -10.56
CA PRO A 186 -0.52 -12.59 -9.89
C PRO A 186 -1.14 -11.99 -8.63
N ASP A 187 -0.44 -11.08 -7.94
CA ASP A 187 -0.97 -10.38 -6.78
C ASP A 187 -2.19 -9.51 -7.12
N GLN A 188 -2.38 -9.10 -8.37
CA GLN A 188 -3.56 -8.34 -8.85
C GLN A 188 -4.72 -9.23 -9.31
N MET A 189 -4.68 -10.54 -9.09
CA MET A 189 -5.78 -11.42 -9.43
C MET A 189 -7.01 -11.11 -8.56
N HIS A 190 -8.23 -11.25 -9.10
CA HIS A 190 -9.42 -11.16 -8.25
C HIS A 190 -9.43 -12.28 -7.19
N PHE A 191 -10.06 -12.03 -6.05
CA PHE A 191 -10.26 -13.07 -5.05
C PHE A 191 -11.43 -13.96 -5.43
N PHE A 192 -11.25 -15.26 -5.28
CA PHE A 192 -12.28 -16.28 -5.55
C PHE A 192 -12.44 -17.27 -4.40
N CYS A 193 -11.60 -17.19 -3.35
CA CYS A 193 -11.67 -18.08 -2.19
C CYS A 193 -11.22 -17.36 -0.91
N ALA A 194 -11.86 -17.69 0.21
CA ALA A 194 -11.52 -17.18 1.54
C ALA A 194 -10.15 -17.68 2.05
N THR A 195 -9.61 -18.76 1.47
CA THR A 195 -8.31 -19.34 1.82
C THR A 195 -7.17 -18.91 0.89
N ASP A 196 -7.39 -17.88 0.06
CA ASP A 196 -6.35 -17.34 -0.81
C ASP A 196 -5.14 -16.88 0.02
N GLU A 197 -3.93 -17.34 -0.37
CA GLU A 197 -2.69 -17.07 0.35
C GLU A 197 -2.39 -15.57 0.46
N ARG A 198 -2.87 -14.75 -0.48
CA ARG A 198 -2.72 -13.29 -0.44
C ARG A 198 -3.54 -12.67 0.69
N LEU A 199 -4.68 -13.28 1.06
CA LEU A 199 -5.45 -12.87 2.23
C LEU A 199 -4.71 -13.23 3.52
N GLN A 200 -4.10 -14.42 3.58
CA GLN A 200 -3.26 -14.80 4.72
C GLN A 200 -2.06 -13.86 4.87
N TRP A 201 -1.40 -13.52 3.76
CA TRP A 201 -0.30 -12.57 3.73
C TRP A 201 -0.74 -11.18 4.24
N LEU A 202 -1.90 -10.67 3.80
CA LEU A 202 -2.45 -9.40 4.28
C LEU A 202 -2.88 -9.44 5.76
N GLU A 203 -3.36 -10.58 6.24
CA GLU A 203 -3.87 -10.74 7.60
C GLU A 203 -2.76 -10.91 8.64
N LYS A 204 -1.66 -11.57 8.27
CA LYS A 204 -0.58 -11.95 9.20
C LYS A 204 0.78 -11.40 8.79
N GLU A 205 1.31 -11.85 7.67
CA GLU A 205 2.71 -11.60 7.29
C GLU A 205 3.04 -10.12 7.13
N PHE A 206 2.16 -9.36 6.45
CA PHE A 206 2.35 -7.94 6.23
C PHE A 206 2.25 -7.12 7.53
N PRO A 207 1.21 -7.28 8.37
CA PRO A 207 1.17 -6.66 9.70
C PRO A 207 2.37 -7.00 10.60
N ASP A 208 2.78 -8.27 10.63
CA ASP A 208 3.90 -8.72 11.45
C ASP A 208 5.22 -8.10 10.98
N TYR A 209 5.41 -8.01 9.66
CA TYR A 209 6.54 -7.30 9.05
C TYR A 209 6.58 -5.82 9.47
N LEU A 210 5.45 -5.09 9.35
CA LEU A 210 5.41 -3.68 9.74
C LEU A 210 5.65 -3.47 11.23
N LYS A 211 5.12 -4.36 12.08
CA LYS A 211 5.34 -4.34 13.53
C LYS A 211 6.80 -4.59 13.88
N ALA A 212 7.46 -5.53 13.19
CA ALA A 212 8.89 -5.77 13.35
C ALA A 212 9.71 -4.53 12.98
N LEU A 213 9.42 -3.88 11.85
CA LEU A 213 10.08 -2.64 11.45
C LEU A 213 9.87 -1.49 12.44
N ASP A 214 8.64 -1.30 12.93
CA ASP A 214 8.32 -0.29 13.94
C ASP A 214 9.17 -0.50 15.21
N ASN A 215 9.27 -1.74 15.68
CA ASN A 215 10.11 -2.09 16.83
C ASN A 215 11.60 -1.88 16.55
N CYS A 216 12.09 -2.18 15.36
CA CYS A 216 13.47 -1.90 14.97
C CYS A 216 13.76 -0.40 14.95
N CYS A 217 12.89 0.39 14.33
CA CYS A 217 13.02 1.84 14.27
C CYS A 217 13.03 2.46 15.67
N LYS A 218 12.11 2.06 16.56
CA LYS A 218 12.07 2.51 17.96
C LYS A 218 13.37 2.22 18.70
N ARG A 219 13.88 0.99 18.60
CA ARG A 219 15.14 0.59 19.23
C ARG A 219 16.35 1.39 18.73
N SER A 220 16.34 1.75 17.45
CA SER A 220 17.41 2.53 16.83
C SER A 220 17.21 4.06 16.91
N GLY A 221 16.17 4.55 17.63
CA GLY A 221 15.85 5.97 17.70
C GLY A 221 15.46 6.61 16.36
N LYS A 222 15.09 5.80 15.37
CA LYS A 222 14.66 6.24 14.03
C LYS A 222 13.14 6.41 13.98
N LYS A 223 12.68 7.34 13.15
CA LYS A 223 11.25 7.49 12.88
C LYS A 223 10.80 6.36 11.95
N PHE A 224 9.69 5.72 12.29
CA PHE A 224 9.00 4.80 11.38
C PHE A 224 7.97 5.56 10.52
N LEU A 225 7.09 4.83 9.84
CA LEU A 225 5.88 5.39 9.25
C LEU A 225 5.11 6.21 10.29
N GLY A 226 4.50 7.32 9.85
CA GLY A 226 3.62 8.09 10.72
C GLY A 226 2.46 7.21 11.23
N ALA A 227 2.01 7.43 12.47
CA ALA A 227 0.94 6.64 13.10
C ALA A 227 -0.30 6.53 12.21
N GLU A 228 -0.69 7.63 11.56
CA GLU A 228 -1.82 7.67 10.61
C GLU A 228 -1.60 6.76 9.39
N THR A 229 -0.39 6.69 8.83
CA THR A 229 -0.09 5.84 7.67
C THR A 229 0.00 4.37 8.07
N TYR A 230 0.60 4.08 9.22
CA TYR A 230 0.65 2.73 9.78
C TYR A 230 -0.74 2.18 10.08
N GLU A 231 -1.59 2.95 10.78
CA GLU A 231 -2.98 2.56 11.08
C GLU A 231 -3.78 2.35 9.79
N ALA A 232 -3.61 3.22 8.79
CA ALA A 232 -4.31 3.10 7.51
C ALA A 232 -3.92 1.85 6.72
N LEU A 233 -2.64 1.47 6.71
CA LEU A 233 -2.15 0.22 6.11
C LEU A 233 -2.81 -0.99 6.77
N LEU A 234 -2.81 -1.06 8.10
CA LEU A 234 -3.36 -2.20 8.85
C LEU A 234 -4.88 -2.29 8.73
N LEU A 235 -5.58 -1.17 8.88
CA LEU A 235 -7.04 -1.13 8.79
C LEU A 235 -7.51 -1.53 7.39
N THR A 236 -6.88 -1.00 6.34
CA THR A 236 -7.23 -1.32 4.96
C THR A 236 -6.97 -2.78 4.64
N SER A 237 -5.83 -3.33 5.08
CA SER A 237 -5.51 -4.76 4.92
C SER A 237 -6.56 -5.64 5.59
N LYS A 238 -6.90 -5.36 6.85
CA LYS A 238 -7.90 -6.12 7.61
C LYS A 238 -9.30 -5.99 7.02
N SER A 239 -9.68 -4.80 6.54
CA SER A 239 -10.96 -4.55 5.86
C SER A 239 -11.07 -5.33 4.55
N THR A 240 -9.99 -5.42 3.77
CA THR A 240 -9.92 -6.27 2.57
C THR A 240 -10.12 -7.74 2.92
N VAL A 241 -9.39 -8.25 3.91
CA VAL A 241 -9.51 -9.65 4.34
C VAL A 241 -10.92 -9.98 4.80
N LEU A 242 -11.51 -9.15 5.68
CA LEU A 242 -12.84 -9.42 6.23
C LEU A 242 -13.93 -9.31 5.16
N CYS A 243 -13.83 -8.38 4.23
CA CYS A 243 -14.82 -8.23 3.15
C CYS A 243 -14.82 -9.40 2.17
N VAL A 244 -13.68 -10.06 1.98
CA VAL A 244 -13.58 -11.25 1.12
C VAL A 244 -13.99 -12.51 1.88
N LYS A 245 -13.62 -12.62 3.15
CA LYS A 245 -13.88 -13.82 3.98
C LYS A 245 -15.31 -13.89 4.54
N ILE A 246 -15.94 -12.77 4.83
CA ILE A 246 -17.32 -12.71 5.33
C ILE A 246 -18.22 -12.58 4.10
N PRO A 247 -18.92 -13.65 3.70
CA PRO A 247 -19.93 -13.51 2.66
C PRO A 247 -21.04 -12.63 3.23
N SER A 248 -21.33 -11.48 2.61
CA SER A 248 -22.65 -10.89 2.80
C SER A 248 -23.68 -11.93 2.32
N ARG A 249 -24.81 -12.07 3.04
CA ARG A 249 -25.90 -13.00 2.66
C ARG A 249 -26.34 -12.85 1.20
N GLU A 250 -26.07 -11.71 0.58
CA GLU A 250 -26.40 -11.36 -0.79
C GLU A 250 -25.42 -11.89 -1.85
N TRP A 251 -24.18 -12.29 -1.51
CA TRP A 251 -23.28 -12.96 -2.48
C TRP A 251 -23.87 -14.26 -3.01
N PHE A 252 -24.74 -14.92 -2.22
CA PHE A 252 -25.45 -16.13 -2.63
C PHE A 252 -26.64 -15.87 -3.57
N LEU A 253 -27.11 -14.62 -3.73
CA LEU A 253 -28.22 -14.28 -4.61
C LEU A 253 -27.78 -13.76 -5.99
N LEU A 254 -26.47 -13.61 -6.20
CA LEU A 254 -25.89 -13.08 -7.45
C LEU A 254 -25.07 -14.13 -8.23
N PHE A 255 -25.18 -15.42 -7.86
CA PHE A 255 -24.67 -16.56 -8.62
C PHE A 255 -25.80 -17.53 -8.97
#